data_AF-A0A060W7N2-F1
#
_entry.id   AF-A0A060W7N2-F1
#
_cell.length_a   1.000
_cell.length_b   1.000
_cell.length_c   1.000
_cell.angle_alpha   90.00
_cell.angle_beta   90.00
_cell.angle_gamma   90.00
#
_symmetry.space_group_name_H-M   'P 1'
#
loop_
_entity.id
_entity.type
_entity.pdbx_description
1 polymer ?
#
loop_
_entity_poly.entity_id
_entity_poly.type
_entity_poly.pdbx_seq_one_letter_code
_entity_poly.pdbx_strand_id
1 'polypeptide(L)'
;MTSPPPLTMASGEDDDPVIQEIDVYLAKSLADKLYLFQYPVRPSSMTYDDITHLSAKIKPKQQKVELEIAINTLSPNYCRSKGEQIALNVDGTTSEDSNTYSV
;
A
#
# COMPACT_ATOMS: atom_id res chain seq x y z
N MET A 1 1.50 59.20 3.64
CA MET A 1 1.96 57.86 3.23
C MET A 1 3.15 57.51 4.10
N THR A 2 2.88 56.86 5.24
CA THR A 2 3.90 56.49 6.23
C THR A 2 4.39 55.08 5.91
N SER A 3 5.72 54.91 5.80
CA SER A 3 6.37 53.61 5.57
C SER A 3 5.88 52.55 6.57
N PRO A 4 5.68 51.28 6.16
CA PRO A 4 5.41 50.23 7.13
C PRO A 4 6.64 50.06 8.04
N PRO A 5 6.43 49.69 9.32
CA PRO A 5 7.53 49.40 10.22
C PRO A 5 8.31 48.19 9.70
N PRO A 6 9.64 48.11 9.95
CA PRO A 6 10.40 46.94 9.59
C PRO A 6 9.78 45.74 10.31
N LEU A 7 9.61 44.63 9.60
CA LEU A 7 9.28 43.35 10.22
C LEU A 7 10.41 43.07 11.21
N THR A 8 10.12 43.22 12.50
CA THR A 8 10.98 42.72 13.56
C THR A 8 11.16 41.24 13.28
N MET A 9 12.32 40.87 12.75
CA MET A 9 12.81 39.49 12.83
C MET A 9 12.59 39.11 14.28
N ALA A 10 11.76 38.09 14.53
CA ALA A 10 11.48 37.62 15.88
C ALA A 10 12.83 37.23 16.51
N SER A 11 13.44 38.16 17.23
CA SER A 11 14.60 37.95 18.07
C SER A 11 14.10 37.18 19.28
N GLY A 12 13.98 35.87 19.11
CA GLY A 12 13.47 34.92 20.09
C GLY A 12 14.16 33.57 19.92
N GLU A 13 15.45 33.56 19.55
CA GLU A 13 16.28 32.34 19.59
C GLU A 13 16.59 31.89 21.03
N ASP A 14 16.25 32.70 22.04
CA ASP A 14 16.50 32.41 23.47
C ASP A 14 15.29 31.83 24.25
N ASP A 15 14.11 31.68 23.63
CA ASP A 15 12.85 31.36 24.35
C ASP A 15 12.33 29.92 24.14
N ASP A 16 13.01 29.09 23.36
CA ASP A 16 12.67 27.67 23.16
C ASP A 16 13.75 26.76 23.78
N PRO A 17 13.66 26.44 25.09
CA PRO A 17 14.67 25.68 25.79
C PRO A 17 14.71 24.22 25.31
N VAL A 18 15.92 23.69 25.10
CA VAL A 18 16.12 22.27 24.79
C VAL A 18 15.57 21.42 25.94
N ILE A 19 14.48 20.70 25.68
CA ILE A 19 13.85 19.80 26.67
C ILE A 19 14.52 18.42 26.72
N GLN A 20 15.14 17.98 25.62
CA GLN A 20 15.67 16.62 25.49
C GLN A 20 16.71 16.54 24.37
N GLU A 21 17.84 15.88 24.66
CA GLU A 21 18.81 15.42 23.65
C GLU A 21 18.50 13.95 23.32
N ILE A 22 18.39 13.64 22.03
CA ILE A 22 18.09 12.29 21.53
C ILE A 22 19.24 11.84 20.63
N ASP A 23 19.89 10.74 21.00
CA ASP A 23 20.93 10.13 20.18
C ASP A 23 20.34 9.58 18.87
N VAL A 24 20.92 10.00 17.74
CA VAL A 24 20.50 9.57 16.40
C VAL A 24 21.52 8.60 15.83
N TYR A 25 21.10 7.34 15.63
CA TYR A 25 21.94 6.30 15.02
C TYR A 25 21.54 6.04 13.56
N LEU A 26 22.53 5.77 12.72
CA LEU A 26 22.32 5.46 11.29
C LEU A 26 22.72 4.02 10.97
N ALA A 27 21.74 3.20 10.59
CA ALA A 27 21.97 1.87 10.04
C ALA A 27 21.98 1.90 8.50
N LYS A 28 22.99 1.30 7.87
CA LYS A 28 23.13 1.23 6.40
C LYS A 28 22.87 -0.15 5.81
N SER A 29 22.58 -1.16 6.64
CA SER A 29 22.44 -2.56 6.22
C SER A 29 21.30 -2.81 5.22
N LEU A 30 20.25 -1.99 5.23
CA LEU A 30 19.07 -2.10 4.37
C LEU A 30 18.90 -0.93 3.39
N ALA A 31 19.93 -0.10 3.20
CA ALA A 31 19.83 1.14 2.42
C ALA A 31 19.20 0.94 1.02
N ASP A 32 19.52 -0.19 0.35
CA ASP A 32 19.01 -0.49 -1.00
C ASP A 32 17.86 -1.53 -1.01
N LYS A 33 17.36 -1.94 0.16
CA LYS A 33 16.39 -3.03 0.33
C LYS A 33 15.13 -2.63 1.09
N LEU A 34 15.13 -1.48 1.75
CA LEU A 34 13.97 -0.98 2.50
C LEU A 34 13.10 -0.10 1.60
N TYR A 35 11.89 -0.58 1.32
CA TYR A 35 10.92 0.14 0.49
C TYR A 35 9.73 0.58 1.34
N LEU A 36 9.13 1.72 0.99
CA LEU A 36 7.91 2.24 1.61
C LEU A 36 6.75 2.10 0.63
N PHE A 37 5.76 1.26 0.97
CA PHE A 37 4.52 1.17 0.21
C PHE A 37 3.45 2.00 0.89
N GLN A 38 2.78 2.84 0.10
CA GLN A 38 1.71 3.72 0.56
C GLN A 38 0.43 3.39 -0.22
N TYR A 39 -0.70 3.39 0.47
CA TYR A 39 -2.02 3.10 -0.09
C TYR A 39 -2.93 4.34 0.07
N PRO A 40 -2.86 5.33 -0.85
CA PRO A 40 -3.51 6.64 -0.66
C PRO A 40 -5.02 6.60 -0.48
N VAL A 41 -5.67 5.58 -1.05
CA VAL A 41 -7.13 5.41 -1.01
C VAL A 41 -7.61 4.60 0.19
N ARG A 42 -6.70 4.14 1.06
CA ARG A 42 -7.04 3.29 2.19
C ARG A 42 -6.79 4.01 3.52
N PRO A 43 -7.78 4.10 4.41
CA PRO A 43 -7.59 4.68 5.75
C PRO A 43 -6.56 3.90 6.57
N SER A 44 -5.85 4.58 7.45
CA SER A 44 -4.85 3.97 8.34
C SER A 44 -5.43 2.91 9.29
N SER A 45 -6.71 3.02 9.64
CA SER A 45 -7.41 2.05 10.48
C SER A 45 -7.74 0.73 9.77
N MET A 46 -7.61 0.69 8.44
CA MET A 46 -7.93 -0.50 7.64
C MET A 46 -6.64 -1.10 7.07
N THR A 47 -5.94 -1.91 7.87
CA THR A 47 -4.64 -2.49 7.51
C THR A 47 -4.78 -3.76 6.64
N TYR A 48 -3.67 -4.23 6.07
CA TYR A 48 -3.59 -5.49 5.30
C TYR A 48 -3.10 -6.66 6.16
N ASP A 49 -2.92 -6.48 7.47
CA ASP A 49 -2.23 -7.45 8.35
C ASP A 49 -2.99 -8.79 8.43
N ASP A 50 -4.32 -8.73 8.50
CA ASP A 50 -5.19 -9.91 8.63
C ASP A 50 -5.63 -10.50 7.27
N ILE A 51 -4.96 -10.12 6.17
CA ILE A 51 -5.33 -10.56 4.84
C ILE A 51 -4.26 -11.49 4.28
N THR A 52 -4.69 -12.63 3.73
CA THR A 52 -3.79 -13.58 3.08
C THR A 52 -3.17 -12.97 1.83
N HIS A 53 -1.85 -12.83 1.82
CA HIS A 53 -1.06 -12.41 0.66
C HIS A 53 -0.76 -13.64 -0.20
N LEU A 54 -1.18 -13.63 -1.46
CA LEU A 54 -1.05 -14.78 -2.37
C LEU A 54 0.30 -14.76 -3.09
N SER A 55 0.69 -13.60 -3.65
CA SER A 55 1.97 -13.46 -4.33
C SER A 55 2.47 -12.02 -4.35
N ALA A 56 3.79 -11.86 -4.54
CA ALA A 56 4.45 -10.57 -4.70
C ALA A 56 5.44 -10.66 -5.87
N LYS A 57 5.37 -9.71 -6.79
CA LYS A 57 6.24 -9.62 -7.96
C LYS A 57 6.90 -8.24 -8.00
N ILE A 58 8.21 -8.19 -8.23
CA ILE A 58 8.97 -6.93 -8.30
C ILE A 58 9.81 -6.86 -9.58
N LYS A 59 9.81 -5.69 -10.22
CA LYS A 59 10.75 -5.31 -11.28
C LYS A 59 11.73 -4.28 -10.70
N PRO A 60 12.91 -4.69 -10.20
CA PRO A 60 13.80 -3.81 -9.46
C PRO A 60 14.36 -2.66 -10.32
N LYS A 61 14.60 -2.87 -11.61
CA LYS A 61 15.07 -1.80 -12.50
C LYS A 61 13.99 -0.77 -12.82
N GLN A 62 12.74 -1.21 -12.96
CA GLN A 62 11.60 -0.35 -13.30
C GLN A 62 10.88 0.18 -12.05
N GLN A 63 11.29 -0.26 -10.85
CA GLN A 63 10.67 0.08 -9.57
C GLN A 63 9.15 -0.16 -9.58
N LYS A 64 8.73 -1.29 -10.18
CA LYS A 64 7.32 -1.71 -10.22
C LYS A 64 7.10 -2.90 -9.31
N VAL A 65 6.05 -2.85 -8.50
CA VAL A 65 5.63 -3.93 -7.61
C VAL A 65 4.18 -4.27 -7.91
N GLU A 66 3.87 -5.55 -7.84
CA GLU A 66 2.53 -6.11 -7.95
C GLU A 66 2.31 -7.07 -6.78
N LEU A 67 1.18 -6.93 -6.09
CA LEU A 67 0.80 -7.75 -4.96
C LEU A 67 -0.56 -8.37 -5.27
N GLU A 68 -0.66 -9.68 -5.13
CA GLU A 68 -1.90 -10.42 -5.21
C GLU A 68 -2.37 -10.74 -3.80
N ILE A 69 -3.59 -10.34 -3.47
CA ILE A 69 -4.15 -10.42 -2.12
C ILE A 69 -5.48 -11.15 -2.20
N ALA A 70 -5.71 -12.09 -1.28
CA ALA A 70 -6.95 -12.86 -1.22
C ALA A 70 -8.10 -12.02 -0.67
N ILE A 71 -9.33 -12.37 -1.09
CA ILE A 71 -10.56 -11.81 -0.53
C ILE A 71 -11.36 -12.91 0.16
N ASN A 72 -11.99 -12.58 1.29
CA ASN A 72 -12.85 -13.53 2.00
C ASN A 72 -14.22 -13.65 1.32
N THR A 73 -14.42 -14.74 0.59
CA THR A 73 -15.67 -15.03 -0.13
C THR A 73 -16.80 -15.55 0.75
N LEU A 74 -16.52 -15.91 2.01
CA LEU A 74 -17.52 -16.35 2.99
C LEU A 74 -18.08 -15.19 3.82
N SER A 75 -17.50 -13.99 3.69
CA SER A 75 -17.96 -12.81 4.40
C SER A 75 -19.35 -12.38 3.91
N PRO A 76 -20.25 -11.89 4.80
CA PRO A 76 -21.52 -11.31 4.39
C PRO A 76 -21.37 -10.09 3.46
N ASN A 77 -20.20 -9.49 3.41
CA ASN A 77 -19.88 -8.37 2.53
C ASN A 77 -19.59 -8.82 1.08
N TYR A 78 -19.47 -10.13 0.81
CA TYR A 78 -19.20 -10.67 -0.51
C TYR A 78 -20.49 -11.13 -1.21
N CYS A 79 -20.82 -10.49 -2.34
CA CYS A 79 -21.96 -10.89 -3.17
C CYS A 79 -21.55 -12.02 -4.12
N ARG A 80 -21.86 -13.27 -3.76
CA ARG A 80 -21.46 -14.47 -4.50
C ARG A 80 -21.91 -14.46 -5.97
N SER A 81 -23.16 -14.08 -6.25
CA SER A 81 -23.68 -14.05 -7.62
C SER A 81 -22.93 -13.08 -8.53
N LYS A 82 -22.55 -11.90 -8.02
CA LYS A 82 -21.70 -10.96 -8.76
C LYS A 82 -20.29 -11.50 -8.94
N GLY A 83 -19.73 -12.12 -7.91
CA GLY A 83 -18.41 -12.76 -7.97
C GLY A 83 -18.33 -13.84 -9.04
N GLU A 84 -19.34 -14.71 -9.11
CA GLU A 84 -19.45 -15.77 -10.13
C GLU A 84 -19.56 -15.19 -11.55
N GLN A 85 -20.36 -14.13 -11.74
CA GLN A 85 -20.47 -13.47 -13.05
C GLN A 85 -19.14 -12.82 -13.48
N ILE A 86 -18.42 -12.19 -12.56
CA ILE A 86 -17.10 -11.60 -12.84
C ILE A 86 -16.11 -12.71 -13.22
N ALA A 87 -16.06 -13.81 -12.46
CA ALA A 87 -15.18 -14.93 -12.76
C ALA A 87 -15.49 -15.52 -14.14
N LEU A 88 -16.76 -15.77 -14.46
CA LEU A 88 -17.18 -16.29 -15.76
C LEU A 88 -16.79 -15.35 -16.92
N ASN A 89 -16.89 -14.03 -16.73
CA ASN A 89 -16.52 -13.05 -17.75
C ASN A 89 -15.01 -12.95 -17.97
N VAL A 90 -14.20 -13.23 -16.94
CA VAL A 90 -12.73 -13.16 -16.99
C VAL A 90 -12.14 -14.46 -17.54
N ASP A 91 -12.57 -15.59 -16.99
CA ASP A 91 -12.01 -16.92 -17.30
C ASP A 91 -12.74 -17.62 -18.44
N GLY A 92 -13.96 -17.16 -18.78
CA GLY A 92 -14.84 -17.81 -19.74
C GLY A 92 -15.59 -19.01 -19.14
N THR A 93 -16.45 -19.63 -19.95
CA THR A 93 -16.94 -20.98 -19.64
C THR A 93 -15.80 -21.95 -19.91
N THR A 94 -15.24 -22.57 -18.88
CA THR A 94 -14.33 -23.71 -19.07
C THR A 94 -15.13 -24.86 -19.70
N SER A 95 -15.17 -24.91 -21.03
CA SER A 95 -15.50 -26.13 -21.74
C SER A 95 -14.26 -27.01 -21.68
N GLU A 96 -14.12 -27.79 -20.61
CA GLU A 96 -13.35 -29.03 -20.75
C GLU A 96 -14.14 -29.89 -21.74
N ASP A 97 -13.77 -29.81 -23.02
CA ASP A 97 -14.11 -30.85 -23.98
C ASP A 97 -13.44 -32.12 -23.48
N SER A 98 -14.14 -32.86 -22.62
CA SER A 98 -13.91 -34.26 -22.40
C SER A 98 -14.12 -34.93 -23.75
N ASN A 99 -13.06 -34.98 -24.57
CA ASN A 99 -12.98 -35.82 -25.75
C ASN A 99 -13.01 -37.27 -25.27
N THR A 100 -14.20 -37.74 -24.92
CA THR A 100 -14.56 -39.15 -24.86
C THR A 100 -14.70 -39.61 -26.31
N TYR A 101 -13.57 -39.78 -26.99
CA TYR A 101 -13.48 -40.72 -28.10
C TYR A 101 -12.72 -41.94 -27.60
N SER A 102 -13.46 -42.77 -26.88
CA SER A 102 -13.22 -44.20 -26.83
C SER A 102 -13.68 -44.81 -28.15
N VAL A 103 -12.74 -45.09 -29.07
CA VAL A 103 -12.45 -46.38 -29.75
C VAL A 103 -11.34 -46.21 -30.78
#